data_AF-A0A3D5FMP2-F1
#
_entry.id   AF-A0A3D5FMP2-F1
#
_cell.length_a   1.000
_cell.length_b   1.000
_cell.length_c   1.000
_cell.angle_alpha   90.00
_cell.angle_beta   90.00
_cell.angle_gamma   90.00
#
_symmetry.space_group_name_H-M   'P 1'
#
loop_
_entity.id
_entity.type
_entity.pdbx_description
1 polymer ?
#
loop_
_entity_poly.entity_id
_entity_poly.type
_entity_poly.pdbx_seq_one_letter_code
_entity_poly.pdbx_strand_id
1 'polypeptide(L)' 'GEGGELPGSKVYPWIADVRQSTPGVGLISPPPHHDIYSIEDLAELVHDLKNSNRDARINVKLVSEVGVGTVA' A
#
# COMPACT_ATOMS: atom_id res chain seq x y z
N GLY A 1 6.03 -2.99 10.66
CA GLY A 1 4.64 -2.51 10.62
C GLY A 1 4.60 -1.01 10.55
N GLU A 2 5.43 -0.40 9.68
CA GLU A 2 5.47 1.04 9.45
C GLU A 2 5.30 1.27 7.95
N GLY A 3 4.76 2.43 7.57
CA GLY A 3 4.56 2.81 6.19
C GLY A 3 5.88 3.15 5.48
N GLY A 4 5.81 3.37 4.16
CA GLY A 4 6.97 3.83 3.40
C GLY A 4 7.39 5.24 3.77
N GLU A 5 8.69 5.51 3.71
CA GLU A 5 9.26 6.85 3.87
C GLU A 5 10.01 7.27 2.60
N LEU A 6 9.76 8.50 2.15
CA LEU A 6 10.57 9.18 1.14
C LEU A 6 11.01 10.55 1.66
N PRO A 7 12.31 10.74 1.97
CA PRO A 7 12.83 12.02 2.43
C PRO A 7 12.57 13.15 1.42
N GLY A 8 12.22 14.34 1.90
CA GLY A 8 11.87 15.48 1.06
C GLY A 8 12.95 15.90 0.06
N SER A 9 14.23 15.73 0.42
CA SER A 9 15.38 15.95 -0.47
C SER A 9 15.38 15.06 -1.72
N LYS A 10 14.63 13.95 -1.70
CA LYS A 10 14.43 13.03 -2.82
C LYS A 10 13.09 13.24 -3.52
N VAL A 11 12.25 14.18 -3.07
CA VAL A 11 10.94 14.48 -3.68
C VAL A 11 11.12 15.56 -4.75
N TYR A 12 11.72 15.16 -5.86
CA TYR A 12 11.90 16.01 -7.04
C TYR A 12 10.56 16.42 -7.65
N PRO A 13 10.48 17.52 -8.42
CA PRO A 13 9.22 17.98 -9.02
C PRO A 13 8.43 16.92 -9.78
N TRP A 14 9.12 16.05 -10.54
CA TRP A 14 8.47 14.97 -11.28
C TRP A 14 7.95 13.84 -10.38
N ILE A 15 8.59 13.59 -9.23
CA ILE A 15 8.09 12.62 -8.23
C ILE A 15 6.85 13.19 -7.56
N ALA A 16 6.89 14.47 -7.21
CA ALA A 16 5.77 15.17 -6.60
C ALA A 16 4.56 15.20 -7.54
N ASP A 17 4.77 15.43 -8.83
CA ASP A 17 3.72 15.39 -9.86
C ASP A 17 3.05 14.01 -9.94
N VAL A 18 3.84 12.93 -10.08
CA VAL A 18 3.33 11.54 -10.13
C VAL A 18 2.59 11.15 -8.85
N ARG A 19 3.01 11.66 -7.69
CA ARG A 19 2.41 11.34 -6.39
C ARG A 19 1.34 12.35 -5.94
N GLN A 20 1.01 13.33 -6.77
CA GLN A 20 0.10 14.42 -6.45
C GLN A 20 0.43 15.10 -5.10
N SER A 21 1.73 15.33 -4.86
CA SER A 21 2.26 15.86 -3.61
C SER A 21 3.07 17.14 -3.83
N THR A 22 3.65 17.70 -2.75
CA THR A 22 4.44 18.94 -2.81
C THR A 22 5.93 18.63 -3.01
N PRO A 23 6.62 19.25 -4.00
CA PRO A 23 8.07 19.10 -4.18
C PRO A 23 8.85 19.49 -2.91
N GLY A 24 9.87 18.71 -2.56
CA GLY A 24 10.73 18.97 -1.41
C GLY A 24 10.14 18.61 -0.03
N VAL A 25 8.86 18.23 0.05
CA VAL A 25 8.21 17.83 1.30
C VAL A 25 8.37 16.32 1.50
N GLY A 26 8.76 15.89 2.70
CA GLY A 26 8.89 14.47 3.02
C GLY A 26 7.54 13.74 2.96
N LEU A 27 7.53 12.52 2.43
CA LEU A 27 6.34 11.69 2.32
C LEU A 27 6.48 10.49 3.25
N ILE A 28 5.61 10.43 4.27
CA ILE A 28 5.50 9.30 5.18
C ILE A 28 4.13 8.70 4.96
N SER A 29 4.08 7.43 4.53
CA SER A 29 2.83 6.73 4.33
C SER A 29 2.25 6.27 5.68
N PRO A 30 0.92 6.27 5.84
CA PRO A 30 0.27 5.67 7.00
C PRO A 30 0.69 4.20 7.17
N PRO A 31 0.90 3.71 8.42
CA PRO A 31 1.28 2.31 8.64
C PRO A 31 0.23 1.28 8.20
N PRO A 32 -1.07 1.39 8.55
CA PRO A 32 -2.09 0.51 8.00
C PRO A 32 -2.65 1.06 6.69
N HIS A 33 -3.11 0.16 5.82
CA HIS A 33 -4.02 0.56 4.76
C HIS A 33 -5.35 0.96 5.40
N HIS A 34 -5.82 2.19 5.16
CA HIS A 34 -7.03 2.69 5.83
C HIS A 34 -8.31 1.98 5.42
N ASP A 35 -8.25 1.10 4.42
CA ASP A 35 -9.36 0.28 3.94
C ASP A 35 -9.17 -1.21 4.28
N ILE A 36 -8.24 -1.57 5.18
CA ILE A 36 -8.02 -2.97 5.61
C ILE A 36 -7.86 -3.01 7.13
N TYR A 37 -8.94 -3.31 7.85
CA TYR A 37 -8.91 -3.51 9.31
C TYR A 37 -9.26 -4.95 9.72
N SER A 38 -9.74 -5.77 8.78
CA SER A 38 -10.12 -7.17 8.96
C SER A 38 -9.77 -8.02 7.73
N ILE A 39 -9.96 -9.34 7.83
CA ILE A 39 -9.72 -10.25 6.69
C ILE A 39 -10.81 -10.10 5.62
N GLU A 40 -12.02 -9.71 6.05
CA GLU A 40 -13.14 -9.39 5.19
C GLU A 40 -12.86 -8.14 4.34
N ASP A 41 -12.27 -7.10 4.92
CA ASP A 41 -11.88 -5.89 4.19
C ASP A 41 -10.80 -6.19 3.13
N LEU A 42 -9.86 -7.09 3.44
CA LEU A 42 -8.88 -7.55 2.45
C LEU A 42 -9.58 -8.27 1.29
N ALA A 43 -10.60 -9.09 1.57
CA ALA A 43 -11.36 -9.76 0.53
C ALA A 43 -12.14 -8.76 -0.34
N GLU A 44 -12.70 -7.70 0.24
CA GLU A 44 -13.34 -6.60 -0.49
C GLU A 44 -12.34 -5.87 -1.40
N LEU A 45 -11.16 -5.52 -0.90
CA LEU A 45 -10.12 -4.92 -1.73
C LEU A 45 -9.69 -5.85 -2.90
N VAL A 46 -9.56 -7.15 -2.66
CA VAL A 46 -9.26 -8.13 -3.72
C VAL A 46 -10.40 -8.18 -4.75
N HIS A 47 -11.65 -8.11 -4.30
CA HIS A 47 -12.82 -8.06 -5.18
C HIS A 47 -12.79 -6.80 -6.07
N ASP A 48 -12.52 -5.64 -5.49
CA ASP A 48 -12.43 -4.37 -6.22
C ASP A 48 -11.32 -4.37 -7.26
N LEU A 49 -10.14 -4.87 -6.89
CA LEU A 49 -9.01 -5.00 -7.82
C LEU A 49 -9.33 -5.94 -8.99
N LYS A 50 -10.05 -7.04 -8.74
CA LYS A 50 -10.50 -7.98 -9.79
C LYS A 50 -11.60 -7.40 -10.67
N ASN A 51 -12.47 -6.56 -10.11
CA ASN A 51 -13.49 -5.85 -10.87
C ASN A 51 -12.84 -4.79 -11.78
N SER A 52 -11.80 -4.11 -11.30
CA SER A 52 -11.03 -3.12 -12.07
C SER A 52 -10.21 -3.77 -13.19
N ASN A 53 -9.56 -4.92 -12.92
CA ASN A 53 -8.81 -5.67 -13.91
C ASN A 53 -8.97 -7.18 -13.71
N ARG A 54 -9.78 -7.80 -14.59
CA ARG A 54 -10.13 -9.23 -14.51
C ARG A 54 -8.96 -10.16 -14.81
N ASP A 55 -8.02 -9.72 -15.66
CA ASP A 55 -6.89 -10.54 -16.11
C ASP A 55 -5.70 -10.52 -15.12
N ALA A 56 -5.65 -9.52 -14.24
CA ALA A 56 -4.56 -9.37 -13.28
C ALA A 56 -4.59 -10.45 -12.19
N ARG A 57 -3.42 -11.00 -11.85
CA ARG A 57 -3.25 -11.81 -10.62
C ARG A 57 -3.07 -10.88 -9.43
N ILE A 58 -3.68 -11.20 -8.29
CA ILE A 58 -3.55 -10.42 -7.06
C ILE A 58 -2.59 -11.15 -6.12
N ASN A 59 -1.63 -10.41 -5.56
CA ASN A 59 -0.66 -10.93 -4.59
C ASN A 59 -0.75 -10.08 -3.32
N VAL A 60 -0.69 -10.73 -2.16
CA VAL A 60 -0.60 -10.07 -0.86
C VAL A 60 0.82 -10.27 -0.33
N LYS A 61 1.55 -9.17 -0.09
CA LYS A 61 2.92 -9.23 0.45
C LYS A 61 2.86 -9.22 1.98
N LEU A 62 3.19 -10.35 2.59
CA LEU A 62 3.30 -10.49 4.05
C LEU A 62 4.76 -10.52 4.50
N VAL A 63 4.99 -10.17 5.75
CA VAL A 63 6.29 -10.33 6.43
C VAL A 63 6.27 -11.63 7.21
N SER A 64 7.40 -12.34 7.24
CA SER A 64 7.53 -13.58 8.02
C SER A 64 7.45 -13.28 9.52
N GLU A 65 6.47 -13.88 10.19
CA GLU A 65 6.28 -13.81 11.64
C GLU A 65 5.61 -15.11 12.13
N VAL A 66 5.79 -15.46 13.41
CA VAL A 66 5.05 -16.57 14.02
C VAL A 66 3.54 -16.32 13.87
N GLY A 67 2.83 -17.27 13.27
CA GLY A 67 1.38 -17.15 13.02
C GLY A 67 1.01 -16.67 11.61
N VAL A 68 1.98 -16.29 10.75
CA VAL A 68 1.69 -15.89 9.35
C VAL A 68 0.97 -16.98 8.54
N GLY A 69 1.19 -18.26 8.87
CA GLY A 69 0.53 -19.38 8.21
C GLY A 69 -0.98 -19.47 8.49
N THR A 70 -1.48 -18.85 9.55
CA THR A 70 -2.92 -18.76 9.85
C THR A 70 -3.60 -17.62 9.07
N VAL A 71 -2.82 -16.62 8.65
CA VAL A 71 -3.28 -15.48 7.85
C VAL A 71 -3.37 -15.82 6.36
N ALA A 72 -2.65 -16.86 5.92
CA ALA A 72 -2.51 -17.30 4.53
C ALA A 72 -3.56 -18.32 4.10
#